data_AF-A0AAU3SFP6-F1
#
_entry.id   AF-A0AAU3SFP6-F1
#
_cell.length_a   1.000
_cell.length_b   1.000
_cell.length_c   1.000
_cell.angle_alpha   90.00
_cell.angle_beta   90.00
_cell.angle_gamma   90.00
#
_symmetry.space_group_name_H-M   'P 1'
#
loop_
_entity.id
_entity.type
_entity.pdbx_description
1 polymer ?
#
loop_
_entity_poly.entity_id
_entity_poly.type
_entity_poly.pdbx_seq_one_letter_code
_entity_poly.pdbx_strand_id
1 'polypeptide(L)'
;MLPTSTSAGEMSRWYERPPDAPLVRGDLVDDRPVVGMVFTHQAPRHRILLAGEETLSAPPDRAVPAGPEADRAGILRSGPGPADRLDAGLIRAAAELAPGLTEAVELAISVLGVEGRFIRSLLDTVDASRHHAWLVGGTVRDLVGDGADARPNDLDFAGTMPPGELYDAATAGLRAAGLGDYYPMVSEDSMVCSVAPAPGRPRIIEYKPLEVKGFPLRVYGGDLVDDVTCRDLTVNSLYYDHRRGLVLDPSGAGLADLLAAPRRLRTPFDGDHPVRQAEVLVRFLKFAFRMPDADRSAFAAWARALPTDLADRVPSRNWPALTGLWRRCVAEDLAARAVDLAAGYGPGAGHVARTLHERSR
;
A
#
# COMPACT_ATOMS: atom_id res chain seq x y z
N MET A 1 -22.41 0.80 17.42
CA MET A 1 -21.77 0.71 18.75
C MET A 1 -20.34 0.27 18.51
N LEU A 2 -19.38 1.21 18.62
CA LEU A 2 -17.96 0.85 18.57
C LEU A 2 -17.61 0.17 19.90
N PRO A 3 -16.93 -0.98 19.91
CA PRO A 3 -16.68 -1.70 21.13
C PRO A 3 -15.64 -0.94 21.97
N THR A 4 -16.08 -0.48 23.14
CA THR A 4 -15.20 0.09 24.17
C THR A 4 -14.55 -1.06 24.93
N SER A 5 -13.24 -1.21 24.77
CA SER A 5 -12.37 -2.24 25.37
C SER A 5 -12.58 -3.68 24.90
N THR A 6 -12.27 -3.95 23.63
CA THR A 6 -11.98 -5.31 23.18
C THR A 6 -10.50 -5.61 23.45
N SER A 7 -10.18 -6.78 24.01
CA SER A 7 -8.77 -7.15 24.21
C SER A 7 -8.06 -7.35 22.86
N ALA A 8 -6.75 -7.10 22.81
CA ALA A 8 -5.99 -7.21 21.56
C ALA A 8 -6.12 -8.59 20.88
N GLY A 9 -6.26 -9.66 21.67
CA GLY A 9 -6.50 -11.02 21.16
C GLY A 9 -7.90 -11.20 20.54
N GLU A 10 -8.92 -10.49 21.04
CA GLU A 10 -10.26 -10.48 20.42
C GLU A 10 -10.31 -9.62 19.16
N MET A 11 -9.47 -8.58 19.07
CA MET A 11 -9.36 -7.73 17.86
C MET A 11 -8.76 -8.50 16.67
N SER A 12 -7.82 -9.43 16.93
CA SER A 12 -7.26 -10.31 15.89
C SER A 12 -8.32 -11.26 15.30
N ARG A 13 -9.30 -11.69 16.09
CA ARG A 13 -10.37 -12.59 15.62
C ARG A 13 -11.25 -11.96 14.55
N TRP A 14 -11.25 -10.64 14.44
CA TRP A 14 -12.02 -9.93 13.41
C TRP A 14 -11.49 -10.12 11.99
N TYR A 15 -10.32 -10.74 11.85
CA TYR A 15 -9.68 -11.09 10.59
C TYR A 15 -9.58 -12.61 10.37
N GLU A 16 -10.23 -13.42 11.22
CA GLU A 16 -10.34 -14.87 11.03
C GLU A 16 -11.03 -15.18 9.69
N ARG A 17 -10.47 -16.17 8.97
CA ARG A 17 -10.94 -16.54 7.64
C ARG A 17 -12.05 -17.60 7.72
N PRO A 18 -13.23 -17.34 7.15
CA PRO A 18 -14.25 -18.38 7.04
C PRO A 18 -13.85 -19.46 6.00
N PRO A 19 -14.50 -20.64 6.00
CA PRO A 19 -14.19 -21.73 5.06
C PRO A 19 -14.40 -21.37 3.59
N ASP A 20 -15.27 -20.39 3.30
CA ASP A 20 -15.55 -19.86 1.97
C ASP A 20 -14.73 -18.60 1.65
N ALA A 21 -13.70 -18.29 2.44
CA ALA A 21 -12.86 -17.11 2.24
C ALA A 21 -12.15 -17.12 0.87
N PRO A 22 -11.89 -15.94 0.30
CA PRO A 22 -11.06 -15.80 -0.89
C PRO A 22 -9.68 -16.45 -0.76
N LEU A 23 -9.09 -16.89 -1.86
CA LEU A 23 -7.75 -17.52 -1.88
C LEU A 23 -6.67 -16.54 -1.41
N VAL A 24 -5.79 -17.03 -0.54
CA VAL A 24 -4.61 -16.28 -0.07
C VAL A 24 -3.37 -17.17 -0.07
N ARG A 25 -2.21 -16.54 0.09
CA ARG A 25 -0.93 -17.24 0.30
C ARG A 25 -1.03 -18.17 1.51
N GLY A 26 -0.53 -19.40 1.37
CA GLY A 26 -0.57 -20.44 2.39
C GLY A 26 -1.77 -21.39 2.29
N ASP A 27 -2.82 -21.05 1.53
CA ASP A 27 -3.84 -22.04 1.15
C ASP A 27 -3.20 -23.17 0.33
N LEU A 28 -3.84 -24.34 0.28
CA LEU A 28 -3.42 -25.43 -0.60
C LEU A 28 -4.35 -25.52 -1.80
N VAL A 29 -3.78 -25.82 -2.97
CA VAL A 29 -4.50 -26.24 -4.17
C VAL A 29 -3.84 -27.53 -4.64
N ASP A 30 -4.62 -28.62 -4.65
CA ASP A 30 -4.10 -29.97 -4.95
C ASP A 30 -2.86 -30.32 -4.11
N ASP A 31 -2.97 -30.12 -2.79
CA ASP A 31 -1.93 -30.34 -1.77
C ASP A 31 -0.65 -29.49 -1.93
N ARG A 32 -0.63 -28.52 -2.86
CA ARG A 32 0.50 -27.61 -3.04
C ARG A 32 0.18 -26.24 -2.43
N PRO A 33 1.10 -25.66 -1.62
CA PRO A 33 0.90 -24.32 -1.07
C PRO A 33 0.83 -23.26 -2.17
N VAL A 34 -0.14 -22.36 -2.05
CA VAL A 34 -0.23 -21.12 -2.81
C VAL A 34 0.80 -20.14 -2.26
N VAL A 35 1.67 -19.63 -3.11
CA VAL A 35 2.66 -18.61 -2.73
C VAL A 35 2.21 -17.19 -3.08
N GLY A 36 1.16 -17.08 -3.89
CA GLY A 36 0.42 -15.85 -4.16
C GLY A 36 -0.31 -15.93 -5.49
N MET A 37 -0.81 -14.80 -5.96
CA MET A 37 -1.52 -14.68 -7.23
C MET A 37 -0.96 -13.53 -8.07
N VAL A 38 -1.05 -13.68 -9.39
CA VAL A 38 -0.62 -12.67 -10.37
C VAL A 38 -1.83 -12.16 -11.13
N PHE A 39 -1.90 -10.85 -11.34
CA PHE A 39 -2.91 -10.22 -12.17
C PHE A 39 -2.46 -10.15 -13.64
N THR A 40 -3.39 -10.41 -14.56
CA THR A 40 -3.22 -10.27 -16.00
C THR A 40 -4.40 -9.52 -16.60
N HIS A 41 -4.18 -8.71 -17.64
CA HIS A 41 -5.27 -8.07 -18.39
C HIS A 41 -6.01 -9.04 -19.32
N GLN A 42 -5.41 -10.19 -19.62
CA GLN A 42 -6.05 -11.28 -20.35
C GLN A 42 -7.00 -12.06 -19.42
N ALA A 43 -8.03 -12.68 -19.98
CA ALA A 43 -8.92 -13.58 -19.24
C ALA A 43 -8.32 -15.00 -19.16
N PRO A 44 -8.48 -15.74 -18.04
CA PRO A 44 -8.89 -15.24 -16.71
C PRO A 44 -7.95 -14.15 -16.19
N ARG A 45 -8.39 -13.20 -15.35
CA ARG A 45 -7.52 -12.08 -14.92
C ARG A 45 -6.55 -12.41 -13.80
N HIS A 46 -6.71 -13.57 -13.19
CA HIS A 46 -5.97 -13.97 -12.00
C HIS A 46 -5.32 -15.34 -12.21
N ARG A 47 -4.04 -15.44 -11.84
CA ARG A 47 -3.25 -16.66 -11.95
C ARG A 47 -2.67 -17.08 -10.61
N ILE A 48 -2.80 -18.36 -10.27
CA ILE A 48 -2.29 -18.91 -9.01
C ILE A 48 -0.82 -19.31 -9.19
N LEU A 49 0.04 -18.80 -8.32
CA LEU A 49 1.40 -19.30 -8.13
C LEU A 49 1.42 -20.32 -6.99
N LEU A 50 2.02 -21.48 -7.25
CA LEU A 50 2.23 -22.53 -6.24
C LEU A 50 3.69 -22.60 -5.82
N ALA A 51 3.97 -23.24 -4.69
CA ALA A 51 5.33 -23.44 -4.19
C ALA A 51 6.22 -24.09 -5.26
N GLY A 52 7.43 -23.53 -5.44
CA GLY A 52 8.38 -23.89 -6.51
C GLY A 52 8.26 -23.04 -7.78
N GLU A 53 7.30 -22.12 -7.85
CA GLU A 53 7.06 -21.23 -9.00
C GLU A 53 7.50 -19.77 -8.72
N GLU A 54 8.27 -19.53 -7.66
CA GLU A 54 8.65 -18.19 -7.19
C GLU A 54 9.56 -17.45 -8.17
N THR A 55 10.30 -18.18 -9.00
CA THR A 55 11.26 -17.63 -9.97
C THR A 55 10.68 -17.47 -11.36
N LEU A 56 9.38 -17.73 -11.58
CA LEU A 56 8.76 -17.58 -12.90
C LEU A 56 8.84 -16.12 -13.36
N SER A 57 9.19 -15.93 -14.64
CA SER A 57 9.23 -14.62 -15.29
C SER A 57 7.94 -14.29 -16.05
N ALA A 58 7.00 -15.23 -16.12
CA ALA A 58 5.69 -15.08 -16.76
C ALA A 58 4.61 -15.76 -15.91
N PRO A 59 3.38 -15.22 -15.85
CA PRO A 59 2.29 -15.83 -15.11
C PRO A 59 2.01 -17.27 -15.62
N PRO A 60 1.79 -18.26 -14.75
CA PRO A 60 1.42 -19.61 -15.18
C PRO A 60 0.02 -19.60 -15.80
N ASP A 61 -0.31 -20.60 -16.62
CA ASP A 61 -1.67 -20.77 -17.15
C ASP A 61 -2.58 -21.55 -16.18
N ARG A 62 -2.73 -21.02 -14.97
CA ARG A 62 -3.56 -21.59 -13.90
C ARG A 62 -4.50 -20.54 -13.34
N ALA A 63 -5.77 -20.58 -13.73
CA ALA A 63 -6.79 -19.65 -13.26
C ALA A 63 -7.05 -19.80 -11.75
N VAL A 64 -7.50 -18.72 -11.10
CA VAL A 64 -8.13 -18.83 -9.78
C VAL A 64 -9.52 -19.47 -9.96
N PRO A 65 -9.83 -20.62 -9.33
CA PRO A 65 -11.14 -21.23 -9.41
C PRO A 65 -12.23 -20.29 -8.88
N ALA A 66 -13.35 -20.19 -9.60
CA ALA A 66 -14.48 -19.35 -9.23
C ALA A 66 -15.79 -20.16 -9.26
N GLY A 67 -16.75 -19.79 -8.39
CA GLY A 67 -18.06 -20.44 -8.35
C GLY A 67 -18.00 -21.93 -7.99
N PRO A 68 -18.88 -22.78 -8.55
CA PRO A 68 -18.96 -24.21 -8.22
C PRO A 68 -17.69 -25.03 -8.55
N GLU A 69 -16.78 -24.49 -9.35
CA GLU A 69 -15.48 -25.12 -9.62
C GLU A 69 -14.54 -24.98 -8.43
N ALA A 70 -14.70 -23.96 -7.58
CA ALA A 70 -13.93 -23.82 -6.35
C ALA A 70 -14.25 -24.94 -5.34
N ASP A 71 -15.49 -25.43 -5.31
CA ASP A 71 -15.92 -26.55 -4.47
C ASP A 71 -15.36 -27.91 -4.96
N ARG A 72 -14.93 -27.97 -6.23
CA ARG A 72 -14.37 -29.17 -6.87
C ARG A 72 -12.86 -29.16 -6.94
N ALA A 73 -12.25 -27.98 -7.02
CA ALA A 73 -10.82 -27.81 -6.84
C ALA A 73 -10.51 -28.21 -5.39
N GLY A 74 -9.53 -29.08 -5.16
CA GLY A 74 -9.14 -29.53 -3.81
C GLY A 74 -8.48 -28.41 -2.99
N ILE A 75 -9.21 -27.31 -2.78
CA ILE A 75 -8.72 -26.11 -2.12
C ILE A 75 -8.88 -26.28 -0.62
N LEU A 76 -7.76 -26.25 0.10
CA LEU A 76 -7.77 -26.19 1.56
C LEU A 76 -7.45 -24.77 2.01
N ARG A 77 -8.44 -24.08 2.57
CA ARG A 77 -8.31 -22.75 3.16
C ARG A 77 -7.57 -22.82 4.50
N SER A 78 -6.24 -22.84 4.44
CA SER A 78 -5.35 -22.99 5.58
C SER A 78 -4.32 -21.87 5.72
N GLY A 79 -4.27 -20.95 4.74
CA GLY A 79 -3.44 -19.76 4.82
C GLY A 79 -3.92 -18.79 5.90
N PRO A 80 -3.02 -17.96 6.45
CA PRO A 80 -3.35 -17.01 7.50
C PRO A 80 -4.34 -15.94 7.03
N GLY A 81 -5.10 -15.40 7.98
CA GLY A 81 -5.80 -14.13 7.84
C GLY A 81 -4.83 -12.95 7.63
N PRO A 82 -5.30 -11.84 7.06
CA PRO A 82 -4.44 -10.72 6.67
C PRO A 82 -3.77 -10.01 7.85
N ALA A 83 -4.20 -10.26 9.08
CA ALA A 83 -3.61 -9.68 10.29
C ALA A 83 -3.05 -10.74 11.26
N ASP A 84 -3.06 -12.03 10.91
CA ASP A 84 -2.71 -13.10 11.86
C ASP A 84 -1.24 -13.08 12.29
N ARG A 85 -0.34 -12.59 11.41
CA ARG A 85 1.08 -12.40 11.74
C ARG A 85 1.36 -11.10 12.51
N LEU A 86 0.35 -10.26 12.72
CA LEU A 86 0.53 -9.00 13.43
C LEU A 86 0.44 -9.23 14.93
N ASP A 87 1.46 -8.77 15.66
CA ASP A 87 1.39 -8.78 17.13
C ASP A 87 0.19 -7.95 17.59
N ALA A 88 -0.61 -8.50 18.50
CA ALA A 88 -1.85 -7.88 18.95
C ALA A 88 -1.62 -6.47 19.55
N GLY A 89 -0.45 -6.22 20.16
CA GLY A 89 -0.07 -4.89 20.68
C GLY A 89 0.14 -3.81 19.60
N LEU A 90 0.23 -4.20 18.33
CA LEU A 90 0.34 -3.32 17.16
C LEU A 90 -1.02 -2.98 16.55
N ILE A 91 -2.11 -3.44 17.18
CA ILE A 91 -3.49 -3.11 16.83
C ILE A 91 -4.05 -2.23 17.94
N ARG A 92 -4.48 -1.02 17.60
CA ARG A 92 -4.97 -0.02 18.56
C ARG A 92 -6.34 0.50 18.15
N ALA A 93 -7.19 0.77 19.13
CA ALA A 93 -8.45 1.46 18.85
C ALA A 93 -8.16 2.90 18.41
N ALA A 94 -8.80 3.32 17.32
CA ALA A 94 -8.67 4.67 16.77
C ALA A 94 -9.01 5.75 17.81
N ALA A 95 -10.07 5.52 18.58
CA ALA A 95 -10.53 6.44 19.63
C ALA A 95 -9.48 6.67 20.74
N GLU A 96 -8.58 5.73 20.98
CA GLU A 96 -7.47 5.89 21.94
C GLU A 96 -6.31 6.71 21.38
N LEU A 97 -6.05 6.59 20.07
CA LEU A 97 -4.92 7.25 19.42
C LEU A 97 -5.24 8.68 19.01
N ALA A 98 -6.40 8.87 18.39
CA ALA A 98 -6.86 10.15 17.85
C ALA A 98 -8.39 10.20 17.96
N PRO A 99 -8.93 10.74 19.07
CA PRO A 99 -10.37 10.97 19.20
C PRO A 99 -10.88 11.79 18.01
N GLY A 100 -11.92 11.31 17.34
CA GLY A 100 -12.43 11.94 16.12
C GLY A 100 -11.86 11.39 14.80
N LEU A 101 -10.94 10.41 14.83
CA LEU A 101 -10.35 9.83 13.61
C LEU A 101 -11.43 9.27 12.68
N THR A 102 -12.37 8.50 13.23
CA THR A 102 -13.48 7.90 12.46
C THR A 102 -14.32 8.98 11.80
N GLU A 103 -14.70 10.00 12.55
CA GLU A 103 -15.50 11.13 12.10
C GLU A 103 -14.77 11.94 11.03
N ALA A 104 -13.46 12.13 11.18
CA ALA A 104 -12.65 12.86 10.22
C ALA A 104 -12.50 12.10 8.89
N VAL A 105 -12.35 10.77 8.93
CA VAL A 105 -12.37 9.94 7.72
C VAL A 105 -13.74 10.00 7.04
N GLU A 106 -14.82 9.86 7.81
CA GLU A 106 -16.18 9.96 7.25
C GLU A 106 -16.45 11.35 6.67
N LEU A 107 -15.94 12.41 7.28
CA LEU A 107 -16.02 13.75 6.73
C LEU A 107 -15.23 13.86 5.42
N ALA A 108 -14.00 13.36 5.37
CA ALA A 108 -13.16 13.35 4.18
C ALA A 108 -13.82 12.62 3.00
N ILE A 109 -14.53 11.52 3.25
CA ILE A 109 -15.32 10.83 2.23
C ILE A 109 -16.59 11.63 1.89
N SER A 110 -17.28 12.20 2.88
CA SER A 110 -18.54 12.93 2.67
C SER A 110 -18.41 14.19 1.82
N VAL A 111 -17.32 14.94 2.00
CA VAL A 111 -17.08 16.19 1.24
C VAL A 111 -16.92 15.95 -0.26
N LEU A 112 -16.64 14.71 -0.67
CA LEU A 112 -16.61 14.27 -2.06
C LEU A 112 -18.02 14.05 -2.66
N GLY A 113 -19.10 14.37 -1.96
CA GLY A 113 -20.44 14.35 -2.54
C GLY A 113 -20.87 12.99 -3.12
N VAL A 114 -21.08 12.91 -4.44
CA VAL A 114 -21.53 11.68 -5.11
C VAL A 114 -20.40 10.66 -5.23
N GLU A 115 -19.18 11.12 -5.45
CA GLU A 115 -17.97 10.30 -5.48
C GLU A 115 -17.76 9.63 -4.11
N GLY A 116 -18.00 10.37 -3.03
CA GLY A 116 -17.96 9.84 -1.66
C GLY A 116 -18.99 8.73 -1.40
N ARG A 117 -20.21 8.85 -1.94
CA ARG A 117 -21.23 7.77 -1.85
C ARG A 117 -20.83 6.53 -2.64
N PHE A 118 -20.25 6.72 -3.83
CA PHE A 118 -19.70 5.63 -4.62
C PHE A 118 -18.58 4.88 -3.86
N ILE A 119 -17.63 5.61 -3.26
CA ILE A 119 -16.55 5.02 -2.48
C ILE A 119 -17.09 4.15 -1.34
N ARG A 120 -18.08 4.63 -0.58
CA ARG A 120 -18.72 3.82 0.47
C ARG A 120 -19.34 2.53 -0.09
N SER A 121 -20.13 2.66 -1.16
CA SER A 121 -20.76 1.50 -1.80
C SER A 121 -19.73 0.49 -2.33
N LEU A 122 -18.58 0.96 -2.83
CA LEU A 122 -17.48 0.09 -3.25
C LEU A 122 -16.88 -0.65 -2.05
N LEU A 123 -16.59 0.06 -0.95
CA LEU A 123 -16.06 -0.56 0.29
C LEU A 123 -17.08 -1.54 0.91
N ASP A 124 -18.38 -1.27 0.78
CA ASP A 124 -19.45 -2.20 1.15
C ASP A 124 -19.44 -3.47 0.31
N THR A 125 -19.18 -3.34 -0.99
CA THR A 125 -19.03 -4.48 -1.88
C THR A 125 -17.78 -5.30 -1.55
N VAL A 126 -16.67 -4.64 -1.20
CA VAL A 126 -15.43 -5.32 -0.76
C VAL A 126 -15.71 -6.22 0.44
N ASP A 127 -16.36 -5.69 1.47
CA ASP A 127 -16.66 -6.45 2.68
C ASP A 127 -17.74 -7.52 2.49
N ALA A 128 -18.80 -7.22 1.72
CA ALA A 128 -19.82 -8.21 1.38
C ALA A 128 -19.22 -9.41 0.63
N SER A 129 -18.12 -9.19 -0.10
CA SER A 129 -17.34 -10.21 -0.79
C SER A 129 -16.26 -10.87 0.10
N ARG A 130 -16.35 -10.68 1.43
CA ARG A 130 -15.42 -11.23 2.44
C ARG A 130 -13.97 -10.79 2.27
N HIS A 131 -13.77 -9.60 1.70
CA HIS A 131 -12.46 -8.96 1.65
C HIS A 131 -12.36 -7.81 2.65
N HIS A 132 -11.13 -7.44 2.98
CA HIS A 132 -10.82 -6.34 3.86
C HIS A 132 -10.21 -5.18 3.07
N ALA A 133 -10.49 -3.95 3.53
CA ALA A 133 -9.91 -2.73 3.02
C ALA A 133 -9.52 -1.82 4.18
N TRP A 134 -8.31 -1.28 4.11
CA TRP A 134 -7.77 -0.33 5.07
C TRP A 134 -7.42 0.95 4.34
N LEU A 135 -7.78 2.09 4.92
CA LEU A 135 -7.23 3.38 4.52
C LEU A 135 -5.75 3.38 4.93
N VAL A 136 -4.85 3.89 4.08
CA VAL A 136 -3.41 3.81 4.32
C VAL A 136 -2.69 5.12 3.97
N GLY A 137 -1.39 5.16 4.25
CA GLY A 137 -0.51 6.19 3.69
C GLY A 137 -0.67 7.55 4.35
N GLY A 138 -0.66 8.60 3.52
CA GLY A 138 -0.58 9.98 4.00
C GLY A 138 -1.79 10.43 4.81
N THR A 139 -2.97 9.97 4.44
CA THR A 139 -4.21 10.31 5.13
C THR A 139 -4.24 9.77 6.55
N VAL A 140 -3.86 8.50 6.77
CA VAL A 140 -3.80 7.94 8.13
C VAL A 140 -2.75 8.66 8.98
N ARG A 141 -1.57 8.93 8.40
CA ARG A 141 -0.50 9.69 9.07
C ARG A 141 -0.97 11.06 9.52
N ASP A 142 -1.58 11.82 8.60
CA ASP A 142 -1.99 13.20 8.88
C ASP A 142 -3.15 13.21 9.88
N LEU A 143 -4.13 12.31 9.77
CA LEU A 143 -5.25 12.26 10.71
C LEU A 143 -4.84 11.81 12.12
N VAL A 144 -3.94 10.81 12.24
CA VAL A 144 -3.44 10.37 13.55
C VAL A 144 -2.49 11.40 14.15
N GLY A 145 -1.64 12.02 13.32
CA GLY A 145 -0.59 12.93 13.79
C GLY A 145 -1.08 14.36 14.04
N ASP A 146 -1.99 14.88 13.21
CA ASP A 146 -2.46 16.26 13.22
C ASP A 146 -3.93 16.39 13.70
N GLY A 147 -4.64 15.27 13.88
CA GLY A 147 -6.00 15.25 14.43
C GLY A 147 -7.01 16.03 13.59
N ALA A 148 -7.80 16.90 14.22
CA ALA A 148 -8.84 17.70 13.56
C ALA A 148 -8.30 18.75 12.58
N ASP A 149 -7.02 19.13 12.72
CA ASP A 149 -6.36 20.07 11.81
C ASP A 149 -5.85 19.41 10.53
N ALA A 150 -5.88 18.08 10.46
CA ALA A 150 -5.50 17.34 9.28
C ALA A 150 -6.30 17.77 8.04
N ARG A 151 -5.62 17.81 6.90
CA ARG A 151 -6.20 18.05 5.58
C ARG A 151 -5.73 16.93 4.66
N PRO A 152 -6.36 15.74 4.75
CA PRO A 152 -5.99 14.62 3.90
C PRO A 152 -6.20 14.99 2.42
N ASN A 153 -5.26 14.58 1.57
CA ASN A 153 -5.25 14.98 0.15
C ASN A 153 -5.75 13.87 -0.77
N ASP A 154 -5.56 12.62 -0.38
CA ASP A 154 -5.82 11.42 -1.18
C ASP A 154 -6.43 10.30 -0.34
N LEU A 155 -7.32 9.52 -0.94
CA LEU A 155 -7.90 8.33 -0.32
C LEU A 155 -7.24 7.08 -0.93
N ASP A 156 -6.15 6.67 -0.30
CA ASP A 156 -5.42 5.45 -0.65
C ASP A 156 -5.88 4.30 0.23
N PHE A 157 -6.29 3.21 -0.39
CA PHE A 157 -6.64 1.98 0.29
C PHE A 157 -5.66 0.86 -0.05
N ALA A 158 -5.45 -0.03 0.91
CA ALA A 158 -4.88 -1.35 0.68
C ALA A 158 -5.90 -2.41 1.07
N GLY A 159 -5.83 -3.61 0.49
CA GLY A 159 -6.76 -4.66 0.89
C GLY A 159 -6.57 -6.01 0.24
N THR A 160 -7.47 -6.94 0.53
CA THR A 160 -7.36 -8.34 0.11
C THR A 160 -8.12 -8.66 -1.19
N MET A 161 -8.92 -7.73 -1.71
CA MET A 161 -9.70 -7.96 -2.94
C MET A 161 -8.77 -7.97 -4.17
N PRO A 162 -8.86 -8.98 -5.05
CA PRO A 162 -8.06 -9.03 -6.27
C PRO A 162 -8.32 -7.82 -7.20
N PRO A 163 -7.32 -7.34 -7.94
CA PRO A 163 -7.48 -6.18 -8.82
C PRO A 163 -8.59 -6.30 -9.87
N GLY A 164 -8.79 -7.49 -10.43
CA GLY A 164 -9.80 -7.73 -11.46
C GLY A 164 -11.21 -7.72 -10.88
N GLU A 165 -11.40 -8.32 -9.70
CA GLU A 165 -12.67 -8.28 -8.97
C GLU A 165 -13.02 -6.85 -8.53
N LEU A 166 -12.05 -6.10 -8.01
CA LEU A 166 -12.27 -4.70 -7.65
C LEU A 166 -12.58 -3.84 -8.87
N TYR A 167 -11.90 -4.06 -10.00
CA TYR A 167 -12.20 -3.38 -11.26
C TYR A 167 -13.65 -3.63 -11.69
N ASP A 168 -14.12 -4.87 -11.61
CA ASP A 168 -15.49 -5.24 -11.98
C ASP A 168 -16.51 -4.63 -11.00
N ALA A 169 -16.23 -4.67 -9.69
CA ALA A 169 -17.05 -4.03 -8.65
C ALA A 169 -17.13 -2.51 -8.85
N ALA A 170 -16.00 -1.84 -9.11
CA ALA A 170 -15.96 -0.40 -9.39
C ALA A 170 -16.75 -0.07 -10.66
N THR A 171 -16.58 -0.87 -11.73
CA THR A 171 -17.34 -0.68 -12.98
C THR A 171 -18.85 -0.77 -12.75
N ALA A 172 -19.31 -1.76 -11.98
CA ALA A 172 -20.72 -1.92 -11.64
C ALA A 172 -21.23 -0.76 -10.76
N GLY A 173 -20.46 -0.38 -9.73
CA GLY A 173 -20.81 0.70 -8.82
C GLY A 173 -20.88 2.07 -9.50
N LEU A 174 -19.98 2.38 -10.43
CA LEU A 174 -20.00 3.62 -11.21
C LEU A 174 -21.27 3.74 -12.05
N ARG A 175 -21.69 2.65 -12.71
CA ARG A 175 -22.95 2.61 -13.46
C ARG A 175 -24.15 2.84 -12.55
N ALA A 176 -24.19 2.18 -11.39
CA ALA A 176 -25.27 2.33 -10.42
C ALA A 176 -25.35 3.75 -9.83
N ALA A 177 -24.20 4.41 -9.63
CA ALA A 177 -24.10 5.77 -9.09
C ALA A 177 -24.36 6.88 -10.13
N GLY A 178 -24.55 6.53 -11.41
CA GLY A 178 -24.68 7.52 -12.49
C GLY A 178 -23.39 8.26 -12.83
N LEU A 179 -22.23 7.71 -12.47
CA LEU A 179 -20.90 8.27 -12.69
C LEU A 179 -20.30 7.77 -14.01
N GLY A 180 -21.04 7.94 -15.11
CA GLY A 180 -20.67 7.40 -16.43
C GLY A 180 -19.39 7.98 -17.03
N ASP A 181 -18.98 9.17 -16.57
CA ASP A 181 -17.74 9.82 -16.98
C ASP A 181 -16.52 9.32 -16.20
N TYR A 182 -16.70 8.44 -15.21
CA TYR A 182 -15.59 7.88 -14.43
C TYR A 182 -15.17 6.52 -14.95
N TYR A 183 -13.87 6.23 -14.88
CA TYR A 183 -13.28 5.00 -15.38
C TYR A 183 -12.40 4.35 -14.31
N PRO A 184 -12.62 3.07 -13.99
CA PRO A 184 -11.65 2.28 -13.24
C PRO A 184 -10.48 1.90 -14.16
N MET A 185 -9.28 1.86 -13.59
CA MET A 185 -8.06 1.44 -14.27
C MET A 185 -7.22 0.60 -13.31
N VAL A 186 -6.62 -0.47 -13.80
CA VAL A 186 -5.60 -1.23 -13.05
C VAL A 186 -4.25 -1.01 -13.71
N SER A 187 -3.27 -0.56 -12.94
CA SER A 187 -1.90 -0.38 -13.41
C SER A 187 -1.18 -1.73 -13.55
N GLU A 188 -0.61 -2.00 -14.73
CA GLU A 188 0.23 -3.19 -14.98
C GLU A 188 1.46 -3.23 -14.06
N ASP A 189 2.10 -2.08 -13.83
CA ASP A 189 3.35 -2.00 -13.09
C ASP A 189 3.20 -2.12 -11.57
N SER A 190 2.01 -1.79 -11.05
CA SER A 190 1.80 -1.62 -9.59
C SER A 190 0.57 -2.35 -9.04
N MET A 191 -0.29 -2.91 -9.89
CA MET A 191 -1.60 -3.48 -9.55
C MET A 191 -2.55 -2.50 -8.85
N VAL A 192 -2.22 -1.21 -8.81
CA VAL A 192 -3.09 -0.19 -8.22
C VAL A 192 -4.32 -0.05 -9.11
N CYS A 193 -5.47 -0.29 -8.50
CA CYS A 193 -6.78 0.06 -9.07
C CYS A 193 -7.09 1.50 -8.71
N SER A 194 -7.38 2.34 -9.70
CA SER A 194 -7.71 3.75 -9.51
C SER A 194 -8.98 4.10 -10.26
N VAL A 195 -9.77 5.03 -9.72
CA VAL A 195 -10.95 5.58 -10.39
C VAL A 195 -10.77 7.08 -10.61
N ALA A 196 -11.00 7.55 -11.83
CA ALA A 196 -10.87 8.96 -12.21
C ALA A 196 -11.89 9.36 -13.29
N PRO A 197 -12.30 10.64 -13.37
CA PRO A 197 -13.27 11.13 -14.36
C PRO A 197 -12.71 11.27 -15.78
N ALA A 198 -11.39 11.19 -15.95
CA ALA A 198 -10.72 11.07 -17.23
C ALA A 198 -9.24 10.72 -16.97
N PRO A 199 -8.52 10.16 -17.96
CA PRO A 199 -7.08 10.03 -17.89
C PRO A 199 -6.42 11.38 -17.57
N GLY A 200 -5.56 11.41 -16.55
CA GLY A 200 -4.85 12.62 -16.12
C GLY A 200 -5.62 13.57 -15.20
N ARG A 201 -6.88 13.27 -14.86
CA ARG A 201 -7.62 13.98 -13.81
C ARG A 201 -7.33 13.39 -12.43
N PRO A 202 -7.57 14.16 -11.34
CA PRO A 202 -7.41 13.65 -9.98
C PRO A 202 -8.21 12.37 -9.78
N ARG A 203 -7.55 11.37 -9.19
CA ARG A 203 -8.17 10.10 -8.82
C ARG A 203 -9.01 10.33 -7.57
N ILE A 204 -10.20 9.74 -7.51
CA ILE A 204 -11.09 9.85 -6.35
C ILE A 204 -10.83 8.75 -5.32
N ILE A 205 -10.24 7.64 -5.77
CA ILE A 205 -9.79 6.53 -4.92
C ILE A 205 -8.63 5.81 -5.60
N GLU A 206 -7.67 5.38 -4.80
CA GLU A 206 -6.71 4.34 -5.15
C GLU A 206 -6.87 3.15 -4.23
N TYR A 207 -6.71 1.95 -4.78
CA TYR A 207 -6.71 0.71 -4.02
C TYR A 207 -5.57 -0.17 -4.52
N LYS A 208 -4.78 -0.70 -3.59
CA LYS A 208 -3.73 -1.66 -3.89
C LYS A 208 -3.99 -2.98 -3.18
N PRO A 209 -3.98 -4.13 -3.88
CA PRO A 209 -4.03 -5.41 -3.19
C PRO A 209 -2.76 -5.60 -2.33
N LEU A 210 -2.85 -6.33 -1.22
CA LEU A 210 -1.70 -6.65 -0.38
C LEU A 210 -0.62 -7.39 -1.19
N GLU A 211 0.50 -6.70 -1.44
CA GLU A 211 1.58 -7.18 -2.32
C GLU A 211 2.52 -8.13 -1.56
N VAL A 212 3.01 -9.15 -2.25
CA VAL A 212 4.05 -10.07 -1.76
C VAL A 212 5.35 -9.83 -2.52
N LYS A 213 6.47 -9.73 -1.80
CA LYS A 213 7.81 -9.55 -2.37
C LYS A 213 8.54 -10.89 -2.57
N GLY A 214 9.68 -10.82 -3.25
CA GLY A 214 10.53 -11.99 -3.54
C GLY A 214 10.27 -12.64 -4.89
N PHE A 215 9.43 -12.04 -5.73
CA PHE A 215 9.06 -12.58 -7.04
C PHE A 215 9.50 -11.64 -8.17
N PRO A 216 9.90 -12.17 -9.35
CA PRO A 216 10.08 -11.37 -10.56
C PRO A 216 8.76 -10.73 -11.04
N LEU A 217 7.64 -11.40 -10.80
CA LEU A 217 6.29 -10.94 -11.10
C LEU A 217 5.72 -10.09 -9.96
N ARG A 218 4.71 -9.27 -10.26
CA ARG A 218 3.88 -8.61 -9.25
C ARG A 218 2.91 -9.63 -8.67
N VAL A 219 3.10 -9.96 -7.39
CA VAL A 219 2.32 -10.98 -6.68
C VAL A 219 1.50 -10.32 -5.59
N TYR A 220 0.24 -10.73 -5.45
CA TYR A 220 -0.64 -10.34 -4.36
C TYR A 220 -1.20 -11.56 -3.63
N GLY A 221 -1.97 -11.31 -2.57
CA GLY A 221 -2.55 -12.36 -1.72
C GLY A 221 -1.75 -12.63 -0.45
N GLY A 222 -0.85 -11.70 -0.10
CA GLY A 222 -0.16 -11.69 1.18
C GLY A 222 -1.01 -11.10 2.30
N ASP A 223 -0.33 -10.77 3.38
CA ASP A 223 -0.90 -10.13 4.56
C ASP A 223 -0.32 -8.73 4.80
N LEU A 224 -0.73 -8.09 5.89
CA LEU A 224 -0.27 -6.74 6.23
C LEU A 224 1.24 -6.66 6.50
N VAL A 225 1.84 -7.75 7.00
CA VAL A 225 3.28 -7.84 7.25
C VAL A 225 4.06 -8.00 5.94
N ASP A 226 3.49 -8.66 4.93
CA ASP A 226 4.07 -8.69 3.58
C ASP A 226 3.98 -7.29 2.93
N ASP A 227 2.81 -6.63 2.98
CA ASP A 227 2.59 -5.34 2.32
C ASP A 227 3.46 -4.21 2.90
N VAL A 228 3.72 -4.19 4.21
CA VAL A 228 4.53 -3.13 4.83
C VAL A 228 5.97 -3.10 4.33
N THR A 229 6.55 -4.25 3.95
CA THR A 229 7.88 -4.32 3.34
C THR A 229 7.96 -3.59 1.99
N CYS A 230 6.80 -3.32 1.38
CA CYS A 230 6.67 -2.61 0.11
C CYS A 230 6.64 -1.09 0.28
N ARG A 231 6.55 -0.59 1.52
CA ARG A 231 6.36 0.82 1.83
C ARG A 231 7.67 1.54 2.09
N ASP A 232 7.68 2.84 1.81
CA ASP A 232 8.93 3.61 1.86
C ASP A 232 9.22 4.19 3.25
N LEU A 233 8.19 4.50 4.05
CA LEU A 233 8.33 5.13 5.36
C LEU A 233 7.40 4.49 6.41
N THR A 234 7.89 4.31 7.63
CA THR A 234 7.13 3.70 8.74
C THR A 234 5.88 4.51 9.06
N VAL A 235 5.99 5.84 9.10
CA VAL A 235 4.84 6.74 9.33
C VAL A 235 3.78 6.71 8.21
N ASN A 236 4.11 6.18 7.02
CA ASN A 236 3.16 5.96 5.92
C ASN A 236 2.71 4.50 5.81
N SER A 237 3.06 3.70 6.81
CA SER A 237 2.78 2.27 6.91
C SER A 237 1.75 1.95 8.00
N LEU A 238 0.93 2.95 8.34
CA LEU A 238 -0.23 2.79 9.20
C LEU A 238 -1.46 2.45 8.36
N TYR A 239 -2.27 1.53 8.88
CA TYR A 239 -3.47 1.03 8.23
C TYR A 239 -4.66 1.32 9.14
N TYR A 240 -5.68 2.00 8.62
CA TYR A 240 -6.88 2.31 9.36
C TYR A 240 -8.07 1.49 8.82
N ASP A 241 -8.59 0.59 9.66
CA ASP A 241 -9.84 -0.12 9.42
C ASP A 241 -11.01 0.76 9.86
N HIS A 242 -11.57 1.49 8.89
CA HIS A 242 -12.68 2.43 9.12
C HIS A 242 -13.96 1.77 9.63
N ARG A 243 -14.14 0.46 9.40
CA ARG A 243 -15.34 -0.27 9.82
C ARG A 243 -15.27 -0.68 11.27
N ARG A 244 -14.07 -1.09 11.70
CA ARG A 244 -13.79 -1.58 13.06
C ARG A 244 -13.26 -0.47 13.98
N GLY A 245 -12.90 0.69 13.44
CA GLY A 245 -12.31 1.78 14.19
C GLY A 245 -10.94 1.42 14.73
N LEU A 246 -10.12 0.72 13.95
CA LEU A 246 -8.80 0.22 14.35
C LEU A 246 -7.67 0.84 13.54
N VAL A 247 -6.56 1.13 14.20
CA VAL A 247 -5.28 1.45 13.55
C VAL A 247 -4.32 0.28 13.77
N LEU A 248 -3.76 -0.22 12.68
CA LEU A 248 -2.78 -1.29 12.66
C LEU A 248 -1.43 -0.72 12.24
N ASP A 249 -0.36 -1.13 12.93
CA ASP A 249 1.01 -0.75 12.62
C ASP A 249 1.88 -2.00 12.32
N PRO A 250 1.77 -2.58 11.11
CA PRO A 250 2.57 -3.74 10.73
C PRO A 250 4.07 -3.48 10.68
N SER A 251 4.50 -2.21 10.66
CA SER A 251 5.93 -1.87 10.73
C SER A 251 6.51 -2.01 12.13
N GLY A 252 5.65 -2.07 13.17
CA GLY A 252 6.04 -2.07 14.57
C GLY A 252 6.62 -0.75 15.09
N ALA A 253 6.85 0.24 14.22
CA ALA A 253 7.49 1.51 14.55
C ALA A 253 6.72 2.74 14.06
N GLY A 254 5.75 2.59 13.17
CA GLY A 254 5.04 3.69 12.51
C GLY A 254 4.32 4.60 13.49
N LEU A 255 3.60 4.05 14.48
CA LEU A 255 2.91 4.83 15.50
C LEU A 255 3.91 5.53 16.43
N ALA A 256 4.93 4.82 16.89
CA ALA A 256 5.95 5.37 17.76
C ALA A 256 6.76 6.48 17.08
N ASP A 257 7.09 6.30 15.80
CA ASP A 257 7.81 7.28 14.99
C ASP A 257 6.92 8.52 14.69
N LEU A 258 5.63 8.31 14.44
CA LEU A 258 4.66 9.39 14.18
C LEU A 258 4.36 10.24 15.41
N LEU A 259 4.25 9.63 16.58
CA LEU A 259 3.91 10.29 17.85
C LEU A 259 5.12 10.86 18.59
N ALA A 260 6.34 10.59 18.12
CA ALA A 260 7.55 11.16 18.71
C ALA A 260 7.61 12.68 18.55
N ALA A 261 8.29 13.34 19.49
CA ALA A 261 8.61 14.77 19.45
C ALA A 261 10.14 14.96 19.51
N PRO A 262 10.81 15.27 18.38
CA PRO A 262 10.25 15.42 17.03
C PRO A 262 9.82 14.08 16.39
N ARG A 263 8.95 14.15 15.36
CA ARG A 263 8.55 12.99 14.55
C ARG A 263 9.78 12.32 13.97
N ARG A 264 9.78 10.99 13.81
CA ARG A 264 10.91 10.25 13.26
C ARG A 264 10.62 9.79 11.84
N LEU A 265 11.56 10.00 10.93
CA LEU A 265 11.51 9.46 9.58
C LEU A 265 12.42 8.24 9.48
N ARG A 266 11.80 7.07 9.31
CA ARG A 266 12.45 5.77 9.15
C ARG A 266 11.85 5.05 7.94
N THR A 267 12.65 4.26 7.25
CA THR A 267 12.17 3.32 6.23
C THR A 267 12.06 1.91 6.80
N PRO A 268 10.98 1.16 6.52
CA PRO A 268 10.92 -0.27 6.81
C PRO A 268 11.61 -1.10 5.72
N PHE A 269 12.09 -0.48 4.64
CA PHE A 269 12.75 -1.16 3.54
C PHE A 269 14.21 -1.47 3.87
N ASP A 270 14.54 -2.76 3.87
CA ASP A 270 15.87 -3.31 4.15
C ASP A 270 16.52 -4.02 2.94
N GLY A 271 15.86 -4.00 1.78
CA GLY A 271 16.32 -4.66 0.55
C GLY A 271 17.49 -3.97 -0.17
N ASP A 272 18.10 -4.71 -1.10
CA ASP A 272 19.28 -4.29 -1.87
C ASP A 272 18.97 -3.90 -3.33
N HIS A 273 17.70 -3.93 -3.75
CA HIS A 273 17.31 -3.63 -5.13
C HIS A 273 17.55 -2.15 -5.47
N PRO A 274 18.44 -1.81 -6.43
CA PRO A 274 18.97 -0.45 -6.61
C PRO A 274 17.89 0.56 -6.99
N VAL A 275 16.94 0.17 -7.85
CA VAL A 275 15.81 1.04 -8.23
C VAL A 275 14.95 1.39 -7.01
N ARG A 276 14.72 0.43 -6.10
CA ARG A 276 13.88 0.65 -4.92
C ARG A 276 14.59 1.50 -3.88
N GLN A 277 15.88 1.30 -3.68
CA GLN A 277 16.70 2.19 -2.86
C GLN A 277 16.65 3.64 -3.37
N ALA A 278 16.75 3.85 -4.69
CA ALA A 278 16.61 5.18 -5.29
C ALA A 278 15.19 5.76 -5.09
N GLU A 279 14.13 4.97 -5.26
CA GLU A 279 12.75 5.41 -5.02
C GLU A 279 12.52 5.85 -3.56
N VAL A 280 12.97 5.05 -2.59
CA VAL A 280 12.87 5.34 -1.15
C VAL A 280 13.63 6.63 -0.83
N LEU A 281 14.83 6.81 -1.38
CA LEU A 281 15.63 8.03 -1.22
C LEU A 281 14.88 9.27 -1.73
N VAL A 282 14.33 9.21 -2.94
CA VAL A 282 13.60 10.36 -3.53
C VAL A 282 12.36 10.71 -2.72
N ARG A 283 11.58 9.71 -2.30
CA ARG A 283 10.40 9.95 -1.46
C ARG A 283 10.78 10.48 -0.09
N PHE A 284 11.88 10.02 0.49
CA PHE A 284 12.38 10.58 1.74
C PHE A 284 12.72 12.07 1.60
N LEU A 285 13.39 12.49 0.52
CA LEU A 285 13.72 13.91 0.31
C LEU A 285 12.46 14.79 0.31
N LYS A 286 11.36 14.33 -0.32
CA LYS A 286 10.05 14.99 -0.22
C LYS A 286 9.62 15.18 1.25
N PHE A 287 9.72 14.13 2.06
CA PHE A 287 9.32 14.19 3.47
C PHE A 287 10.26 15.02 4.35
N ALA A 288 11.55 15.04 4.04
CA ALA A 288 12.50 15.90 4.74
C ALA A 288 12.20 17.40 4.53
N PHE A 289 11.64 17.78 3.38
CA PHE A 289 11.15 19.16 3.16
C PHE A 289 9.76 19.39 3.75
N ARG A 290 8.87 18.39 3.70
CA ARG A 290 7.51 18.49 4.29
C ARG A 290 7.54 18.56 5.82
N MET A 291 8.51 17.89 6.44
CA MET A 291 8.67 17.78 7.89
C MET A 291 10.11 18.16 8.29
N PRO A 292 10.48 19.45 8.21
CA PRO A 292 11.87 19.89 8.40
C PRO A 292 12.42 19.60 9.80
N ASP A 293 11.54 19.63 10.81
CA ASP A 293 11.90 19.40 12.21
C ASP A 293 11.95 17.92 12.60
N ALA A 294 11.63 17.00 11.67
CA ALA A 294 11.65 15.58 11.95
C ALA A 294 13.07 15.07 12.21
N ASP A 295 13.20 14.15 13.17
CA ASP A 295 14.42 13.36 13.36
C ASP A 295 14.60 12.41 12.18
N ARG A 296 15.74 12.59 11.52
CA ARG A 296 16.14 11.87 10.30
C ARG A 296 17.32 10.94 10.55
N SER A 297 17.70 10.70 11.79
CA SER A 297 18.90 9.94 12.16
C SER A 297 18.87 8.50 11.67
N ALA A 298 17.72 7.83 11.82
CA ALA A 298 17.52 6.45 11.35
C ALA A 298 17.63 6.36 9.82
N PHE A 299 16.96 7.26 9.09
CA PHE A 299 17.10 7.32 7.64
C PHE A 299 18.51 7.68 7.20
N ALA A 300 19.17 8.64 7.85
CA ALA A 300 20.54 9.01 7.53
C ALA A 300 21.51 7.83 7.71
N ALA A 301 21.30 6.98 8.72
CA ALA A 301 22.06 5.75 8.89
C ALA A 301 21.83 4.76 7.74
N TRP A 302 20.56 4.56 7.34
CA TRP A 302 20.21 3.73 6.18
C TRP A 302 20.84 4.27 4.87
N ALA A 303 20.71 5.57 4.61
CA ALA A 303 21.23 6.19 3.40
C ALA A 303 22.77 6.17 3.33
N ARG A 304 23.47 6.25 4.47
CA ARG A 304 24.92 6.08 4.55
C ARG A 304 25.38 4.66 4.19
N ALA A 305 24.53 3.66 4.41
CA ALA A 305 24.80 2.27 4.06
C ALA A 305 24.56 1.95 2.58
N LEU A 306 23.99 2.89 1.81
CA LEU A 306 23.78 2.69 0.38
C LEU A 306 25.11 2.54 -0.38
N PRO A 307 25.18 1.66 -1.39
CA PRO A 307 26.37 1.51 -2.20
C PRO A 307 26.78 2.83 -2.86
N THR A 308 28.09 3.11 -2.89
CA THR A 308 28.60 4.35 -3.50
C THR A 308 28.34 4.41 -5.02
N ASP A 309 28.23 3.25 -5.65
CA ASP A 309 27.91 3.00 -7.06
C ASP A 309 26.41 2.77 -7.30
N LEU A 310 25.53 3.13 -6.35
CA LEU A 310 24.08 2.90 -6.47
C LEU A 310 23.48 3.42 -7.78
N ALA A 311 23.88 4.62 -8.23
CA ALA A 311 23.38 5.17 -9.49
C ALA A 311 23.78 4.31 -10.69
N ASP A 312 25.01 3.77 -10.71
CA ASP A 312 25.50 2.89 -11.78
C ASP A 312 24.75 1.54 -11.80
N ARG A 313 24.26 1.10 -10.64
CA ARG A 313 23.44 -0.13 -10.51
C ARG A 313 22.00 0.04 -10.99
N VAL A 314 21.50 1.26 -11.19
CA VAL A 314 20.15 1.50 -11.70
C VAL A 314 20.12 1.22 -13.20
N PRO A 315 19.32 0.24 -13.68
CA PRO A 315 19.24 -0.06 -15.10
C PRO A 315 18.76 1.15 -15.91
N SER A 316 19.35 1.38 -17.09
CA SER A 316 19.05 2.53 -17.96
C SER A 316 17.56 2.76 -18.20
N ARG A 317 16.79 1.67 -18.33
CA ARG A 317 15.33 1.69 -18.55
C ARG A 317 14.51 2.26 -17.39
N ASN A 318 15.05 2.30 -16.17
CA ASN A 318 14.34 2.74 -14.97
C ASN A 318 14.50 4.24 -14.69
N TRP A 319 15.48 4.90 -15.31
CA TRP A 319 15.72 6.33 -15.10
C TRP A 319 14.54 7.23 -15.49
N PRO A 320 13.81 7.02 -16.60
CA PRO A 320 12.64 7.86 -16.91
C PRO A 320 11.59 7.85 -15.78
N ALA A 321 11.32 6.68 -15.19
CA ALA A 321 10.39 6.56 -14.07
C ALA A 321 10.90 7.26 -12.81
N LEU A 322 12.19 7.11 -12.48
CA LEU A 322 12.81 7.79 -11.34
C LEU A 322 12.86 9.32 -11.53
N THR A 323 13.17 9.82 -12.72
CA THR A 323 13.12 11.26 -13.04
C THR A 323 11.69 11.79 -12.91
N GLY A 324 10.69 11.02 -13.36
CA GLY A 324 9.28 11.35 -13.13
C GLY A 324 8.92 11.41 -11.65
N LEU A 325 9.41 10.47 -10.83
CA LEU A 325 9.24 10.48 -9.38
C LEU A 325 9.92 11.70 -8.74
N TRP A 326 11.14 12.02 -9.15
CA TRP A 326 11.89 13.20 -8.71
C TRP A 326 11.08 14.48 -8.92
N ARG A 327 10.59 14.73 -10.14
CA ARG A 327 9.77 15.92 -10.47
C ARG A 327 8.48 16.02 -9.65
N ARG A 328 7.89 14.89 -9.24
CA ARG A 328 6.70 14.87 -8.36
C ARG A 328 7.03 15.07 -6.89
N CYS A 329 8.23 14.70 -6.46
CA CYS A 329 8.63 14.69 -5.06
C CYS A 329 9.43 15.92 -4.64
N VAL A 330 10.19 16.49 -5.56
CA VAL A 330 11.11 17.60 -5.33
C VAL A 330 10.73 18.72 -6.28
N ALA A 331 10.22 19.82 -5.72
CA ALA A 331 9.92 21.03 -6.48
C ALA A 331 11.20 21.61 -7.09
N GLU A 332 11.08 22.26 -8.24
CA GLU A 332 12.23 22.75 -9.02
C GLU A 332 13.11 23.72 -8.22
N ASP A 333 12.50 24.60 -7.42
CA ASP A 333 13.16 25.55 -6.53
C ASP A 333 13.88 24.87 -5.35
N LEU A 334 13.51 23.63 -5.02
CA LEU A 334 14.13 22.82 -3.97
C LEU A 334 15.18 21.83 -4.50
N ALA A 335 15.30 21.67 -5.82
CA ALA A 335 16.11 20.61 -6.42
C ALA A 335 17.59 20.67 -6.03
N ALA A 336 18.20 21.86 -6.04
CA ALA A 336 19.59 22.03 -5.59
C ALA A 336 19.77 21.67 -4.10
N ARG A 337 18.87 22.16 -3.24
CA ARG A 337 18.88 21.84 -1.81
C ARG A 337 18.66 20.34 -1.55
N ALA A 338 17.89 19.67 -2.38
CA ALA A 338 17.65 18.23 -2.29
C ALA A 338 18.92 17.44 -2.62
N VAL A 339 19.69 17.87 -3.62
CA VAL A 339 21.01 17.29 -3.94
C VAL A 339 21.98 17.47 -2.77
N ASP A 340 22.07 18.67 -2.21
CA ASP A 340 22.96 18.95 -1.06
C ASP A 340 22.57 18.12 0.16
N LEU A 341 21.27 18.01 0.43
CA LEU A 341 20.74 17.20 1.52
C LEU A 341 21.07 15.72 1.33
N ALA A 342 20.88 15.18 0.12
CA ALA A 342 21.21 13.80 -0.20
C ALA A 342 22.71 13.52 -0.07
N ALA A 343 23.56 14.45 -0.52
CA ALA A 343 25.01 14.35 -0.35
C ALA A 343 25.43 14.33 1.12
N GLY A 344 24.74 15.06 2.00
CA GLY A 344 24.92 15.00 3.45
C GLY A 344 24.60 13.63 4.07
N TYR A 345 23.82 12.78 3.39
CA TYR A 345 23.54 11.41 3.81
C TYR A 345 24.53 10.38 3.27
N GLY A 346 25.41 10.75 2.34
CA GLY A 346 26.44 9.87 1.82
C GLY A 346 26.65 9.98 0.31
N PRO A 347 27.79 9.47 -0.19
CA PRO A 347 28.17 9.61 -1.60
C PRO A 347 27.18 8.93 -2.56
N GLY A 348 26.69 7.72 -2.23
CA GLY A 348 25.72 7.01 -3.07
C GLY A 348 24.40 7.78 -3.22
N ALA A 349 23.86 8.29 -2.10
CA ALA A 349 22.66 9.11 -2.10
C ALA A 349 22.85 10.42 -2.88
N GLY A 350 23.96 11.12 -2.65
CA GLY A 350 24.30 12.34 -3.38
C GLY A 350 24.46 12.13 -4.89
N HIS A 351 25.07 11.01 -5.30
CA HIS A 351 25.23 10.69 -6.71
C HIS A 351 23.88 10.44 -7.41
N VAL A 352 22.99 9.64 -6.80
CA VAL A 352 21.64 9.40 -7.32
C VAL A 352 20.87 10.71 -7.47
N ALA A 353 20.85 11.55 -6.43
CA ALA A 353 20.11 12.81 -6.46
C ALA A 353 20.64 13.77 -7.55
N ARG A 354 21.96 13.86 -7.72
CA ARG A 354 22.59 14.67 -8.77
C ARG A 354 22.21 14.17 -10.16
N THR A 355 22.29 12.87 -10.40
CA THR A 355 21.92 12.27 -11.69
C THR A 355 20.44 12.51 -12.02
N LEU A 356 19.55 12.41 -11.03
CA LEU A 356 18.13 12.74 -11.22
C LEU A 356 17.91 14.20 -11.56
N HIS A 357 18.59 15.11 -10.83
CA HIS A 357 18.52 16.54 -11.08
C HIS A 357 18.98 16.90 -12.50
N GLU A 358 20.13 16.39 -12.93
CA GLU A 358 20.69 16.59 -14.27
C GLU A 358 19.76 16.07 -15.37
N ARG A 359 19.15 14.90 -15.17
CA ARG A 359 18.17 14.31 -16.10
C ARG A 359 16.80 14.98 -16.06
N SER A 360 16.52 15.79 -15.04
CA SER A 360 15.23 16.46 -14.86
C SER A 360 15.17 17.84 -15.51
N ARG A 361 16.32 18.45 -15.76
CA ARG A 361 16.52 19.61 -16.64
C ARG A 361 16.31 19.20 -18.09
#